data_AF-A0A436BSU8-F1
#
_entry.id   AF-A0A436BSU8-F1
#
_cell.length_a   1.000
_cell.length_b   1.000
_cell.length_c   1.000
_cell.angle_alpha   90.00
_cell.angle_beta   90.00
_cell.angle_gamma   90.00
#
_symmetry.space_group_name_H-M   'P 1'
#
loop_
_entity.id
_entity.type
_entity.pdbx_description
1 polymer ?
#
loop_
_entity_poly.entity_id
_entity_poly.type
_entity_poly.pdbx_seq_one_letter_code
_entity_poly.pdbx_strand_id
1 'polypeptide(L)' 'MANDTRTRILETTGLLLRQHGYHGTSLNDILSASGAPRGSLYFHFPGGKDQLVIEVTRASVADVTERLGEALAAEKDPA' A
#
# COMPACT_ATOMS: atom_id res chain seq x y z
N MET A 1 0.20 -13.70 -14.00
CA MET A 1 0.12 -14.32 -12.66
C MET A 1 -1.01 -13.64 -11.93
N ALA A 2 -1.98 -14.38 -11.38
CA ALA A 2 -3.04 -13.77 -10.57
C ALA A 2 -2.37 -13.13 -9.35
N ASN A 3 -2.49 -11.81 -9.20
CA ASN A 3 -1.99 -11.13 -8.02
C ASN A 3 -2.74 -11.68 -6.79
N ASP A 4 -2.01 -12.11 -5.76
CA ASP A 4 -2.64 -12.67 -4.56
C ASP A 4 -3.59 -11.64 -3.93
N THR A 5 -4.67 -12.12 -3.30
CA THR A 5 -5.72 -11.27 -2.72
C THR A 5 -5.15 -10.26 -1.74
N ARG A 6 -4.15 -10.67 -0.96
CA ARG A 6 -3.42 -9.79 -0.05
C ARG A 6 -2.78 -8.61 -0.77
N THR A 7 -2.11 -8.84 -1.90
CA THR A 7 -1.43 -7.80 -2.66
C THR A 7 -2.41 -6.82 -3.28
N ARG A 8 -3.51 -7.30 -3.87
CA ARG A 8 -4.56 -6.41 -4.43
C ARG A 8 -5.15 -5.48 -3.38
N ILE A 9 -5.36 -5.97 -2.16
CA ILE A 9 -5.85 -5.16 -1.05
C ILE A 9 -4.82 -4.06 -0.68
N LEU A 10 -3.52 -4.39 -0.63
CA LEU A 10 -2.47 -3.40 -0.33
C LEU A 10 -2.32 -2.35 -1.45
N GLU A 11 -2.30 -2.77 -2.71
CA GLU A 11 -2.19 -1.87 -3.87
C GLU A 11 -3.34 -0.85 -3.91
N THR A 12 -4.57 -1.34 -3.74
CA THR A 12 -5.76 -0.47 -3.75
C THR A 12 -5.84 0.41 -2.51
N THR A 13 -5.41 -0.07 -1.34
CA THR A 13 -5.28 0.78 -0.16
C THR A 13 -4.29 1.91 -0.43
N GLY A 14 -3.12 1.63 -1.00
CA GLY A 14 -2.14 2.67 -1.36
C GLY A 14 -2.67 3.68 -2.38
N LEU A 15 -3.43 3.23 -3.37
CA LEU A 15 -4.10 4.11 -4.32
C LEU A 15 -5.08 5.07 -3.62
N LEU A 16 -5.98 4.54 -2.80
CA LEU A 16 -7.01 5.31 -2.12
C LEU A 16 -6.41 6.28 -1.11
N LEU A 17 -5.36 5.88 -0.38
CA LEU A 17 -4.67 6.77 0.56
C LEU A 17 -4.01 7.96 -0.12
N ARG A 18 -3.43 7.77 -1.31
CA ARG A 18 -2.86 8.90 -2.09
C ARG A 18 -3.93 9.86 -2.60
N GLN A 19 -5.13 9.38 -2.88
CA GLN A 19 -6.22 10.19 -3.46
C GLN A 19 -7.08 10.89 -2.40
N HIS A 20 -7.39 10.19 -1.30
CA HIS A 20 -8.40 10.61 -0.33
C HIS A 20 -7.85 10.76 1.09
N GLY A 21 -6.58 10.41 1.31
CA GLY A 21 -5.98 10.38 2.64
C GLY A 21 -6.57 9.30 3.55
N TYR A 22 -6.09 9.27 4.79
CA TYR A 22 -6.51 8.28 5.79
C TYR A 22 -8.01 8.38 6.09
N HIS A 23 -8.50 9.54 6.51
CA HIS A 23 -9.91 9.68 6.91
C HIS A 23 -10.89 9.53 5.74
N GLY A 24 -10.48 9.88 4.51
CA GLY A 24 -11.30 9.74 3.31
C GLY A 24 -11.33 8.33 2.70
N THR A 25 -10.64 7.35 3.28
CA THR A 25 -10.62 5.97 2.81
C THR A 25 -11.29 5.04 3.82
N SER A 26 -12.37 4.37 3.46
CA SER A 26 -13.02 3.35 4.31
C SER A 26 -12.59 1.92 3.92
N LEU A 27 -12.86 0.94 4.80
CA LEU A 27 -12.69 -0.48 4.45
C LEU A 27 -13.61 -0.90 3.30
N ASN A 28 -14.77 -0.26 3.15
CA ASN A 28 -15.68 -0.57 2.04
C ASN A 28 -15.11 -0.09 0.71
N ASP A 29 -14.47 1.08 0.69
CA ASP A 29 -13.80 1.60 -0.52
C ASP A 29 -12.67 0.66 -0.96
N ILE A 30 -11.88 0.18 0.00
CA ILE A 30 -10.79 -0.78 -0.24
C ILE A 30 -11.34 -2.11 -0.78
N LEU A 31 -12.40 -2.66 -0.17
CA LEU A 31 -13.03 -3.90 -0.64
C LEU A 31 -13.62 -3.73 -2.05
N SER A 32 -14.29 -2.61 -2.32
CA SER A 32 -14.85 -2.31 -3.63
C SER A 32 -13.77 -2.16 -4.70
N ALA A 33 -12.66 -1.47 -4.39
CA ALA A 33 -11.57 -1.25 -5.33
C ALA A 33 -10.75 -2.52 -5.59
N SER A 34 -10.51 -3.33 -4.55
CA SER A 34 -9.73 -4.58 -4.65
C SER A 34 -10.50 -5.74 -5.26
N GLY A 35 -11.83 -5.68 -5.24
CA GLY A 35 -12.70 -6.82 -5.57
C GLY A 35 -12.56 -7.99 -4.59
N ALA A 36 -11.90 -7.78 -3.44
CA ALA A 36 -11.69 -8.83 -2.46
C ALA A 36 -12.95 -9.05 -1.59
N PRO A 37 -13.27 -10.30 -1.23
CA PRO A 37 -14.30 -10.56 -0.24
C PRO A 37 -13.92 -9.97 1.13
N ARG A 38 -14.91 -9.48 1.88
CA ARG A 38 -14.72 -8.96 3.25
C ARG A 38 -14.00 -9.97 4.16
N GLY A 39 -14.35 -11.24 4.06
CA GLY A 39 -13.71 -12.31 4.83
C GLY A 39 -12.21 -12.43 4.55
N SER A 40 -11.79 -12.30 3.29
CA SER A 40 -10.37 -12.33 2.92
C SER A 40 -9.60 -11.14 3.47
N LEU A 41 -10.21 -9.94 3.51
CA LEU A 41 -9.56 -8.77 4.13
C LEU A 41 -9.28 -9.02 5.61
N TYR A 42 -10.26 -9.46 6.39
CA TYR A 42 -10.03 -9.72 7.82
C TYR A 42 -9.16 -10.96 8.08
N PHE A 43 -9.13 -11.92 7.15
CA PHE A 43 -8.19 -13.04 7.21
C PHE A 43 -6.73 -12.58 7.05
N HIS A 44 -6.45 -11.72 6.06
CA HIS A 44 -5.09 -11.22 5.82
C HIS A 44 -4.69 -10.05 6.73
N PHE A 45 -5.66 -9.23 7.12
CA PHE A 45 -5.49 -7.98 7.86
C PHE A 45 -6.49 -7.91 9.03
N PRO A 46 -6.28 -8.73 10.09
CA PRO A 46 -7.18 -8.75 11.25
C PRO A 46 -7.24 -7.40 11.99
N GLY A 47 -6.21 -6.57 11.89
CA GLY A 47 -6.18 -5.20 12.40
C GLY A 47 -6.90 -4.17 11.52
N GLY A 48 -7.52 -4.60 10.41
CA GLY A 48 -8.36 -3.76 9.56
C GLY A 48 -7.61 -2.60 8.90
N LYS A 49 -8.26 -1.44 8.85
CA LYS A 49 -7.79 -0.25 8.11
C LYS A 49 -6.44 0.25 8.64
N ASP A 50 -6.28 0.30 9.95
CA ASP A 50 -5.07 0.82 10.58
C ASP A 50 -3.86 -0.04 10.22
N GLN A 51 -4.01 -1.37 10.28
CA GLN A 51 -2.99 -2.30 9.83
C GLN A 51 -2.63 -2.07 8.35
N LEU A 52 -3.63 -1.99 7.48
CA LEU A 52 -3.42 -1.76 6.04
C LEU A 52 -2.64 -0.47 5.76
N VAL A 53 -3.03 0.61 6.43
CA VAL A 53 -2.39 1.93 6.28
C VAL A 53 -0.94 1.88 6.74
N ILE A 54 -0.68 1.25 7.89
CA ILE A 54 0.68 1.08 8.42
C ILE A 54 1.54 0.28 7.45
N GLU A 55 1.04 -0.86 6.95
CA GLU A 55 1.77 -1.72 6.03
C GLU A 55 2.08 -1.02 4.70
N VAL A 56 1.08 -0.37 4.09
CA VAL A 56 1.26 0.40 2.85
C VAL A 56 2.24 1.55 3.04
N THR A 57 2.16 2.25 4.18
CA THR A 57 3.08 3.37 4.48
C THR A 57 4.51 2.85 4.60
N ARG A 58 4.74 1.75 5.33
CA ARG A 58 6.05 1.12 5.46
C ARG A 58 6.61 0.67 4.11
N ALA A 59 5.79 0.01 3.29
CA ALA A 59 6.19 -0.41 1.95
C ALA A 59 6.55 0.79 1.06
N SER A 60 5.77 1.86 1.12
CA SER A 60 6.03 3.08 0.34
C SER A 60 7.32 3.78 0.77
N VAL A 61 7.60 3.84 2.08
CA VAL A 61 8.85 4.39 2.61
C VAL A 61 10.04 3.54 2.17
N ALA A 62 9.92 2.22 2.22
CA ALA A 62 10.97 1.31 1.77
C ALA A 62 11.28 1.51 0.27
N ASP A 63 10.26 1.53 -0.60
CA ASP A 63 10.41 1.76 -2.05
C ASP A 63 11.11 3.10 -2.34
N VAL A 64 10.65 4.18 -1.71
CA VAL A 64 11.25 5.52 -1.92
C VAL A 64 12.69 5.56 -1.42
N THR A 65 12.98 4.93 -0.29
CA THR A 65 14.33 4.90 0.28
C THR A 65 15.29 4.11 -0.60
N GLU A 66 14.86 2.95 -1.10
CA GLU A 66 15.63 2.12 -2.02
C GLU A 66 15.96 2.89 -3.31
N ARG A 67 14.94 3.46 -3.96
CA ARG A 67 15.11 4.24 -5.20
C ARG A 67 15.98 5.47 -5.00
N LEU A 68 15.87 6.14 -3.86
CA LEU A 68 16.74 7.26 -3.53
C LEU A 68 18.19 6.78 -3.34
N GLY A 69 18.40 5.66 -2.65
CA GLY A 69 19.72 5.04 -2.49
C GLY A 69 20.37 4.68 -3.82
N GLU A 70 19.60 4.07 -4.74
CA GLU A 70 20.06 3.75 -6.10
C GLU A 70 20.42 5.01 -6.88
N ALA A 71 19.58 6.04 -6.84
CA ALA A 71 19.83 7.31 -7.52
C ALA A 71 21.10 7.99 -7.00
N LEU A 72 21.29 8.01 -5.69
CA LEU A 72 22.49 8.58 -5.06
C LEU A 72 23.75 7.76 -5.38
N ALA A 73 23.66 6.43 -5.45
CA ALA A 73 24.79 5.58 -5.81
C ALA A 73 25.16 5.66 -7.30
N ALA A 74 24.19 5.97 -8.16
CA ALA A 74 24.41 6.17 -9.58
C ALA A 74 25.00 7.56 -9.91
N GLU A 75 24.88 8.53 -9.00
CA GLU A 75 25.44 9.87 -9.18
C GLU A 75 26.97 9.84 -9.02
N LYS A 76 27.66 10.33 -10.05
CA LYS A 76 29.13 10.37 -10.10
C LYS A 76 29.68 11.73 -9.71
N ASP A 77 28.85 12.78 -9.73
CA ASP A 77 29.21 14.13 -9.32
C ASP A 77 28.08 14.75 -8.48
N PRO A 78 28.17 14.73 -7.14
CA PRO A 78 27.11 15.21 -6.24
C PRO A 78 27.05 16.75 -6.10
N ALA A 79 27.61 17.52 -7.05
CA ALA A 79 27.78 18.97 -6.99
C ALA A 79 27.18 19.73 -8.19
#